data_AF-A0A835SG51-F1
#
_entry.id   AF-A0A835SG51-F1
#
_cell.length_a   1.000
_cell.length_b   1.000
_cell.length_c   1.000
_cell.angle_alpha   90.00
_cell.angle_beta   90.00
_cell.angle_gamma   90.00
#
_symmetry.space_group_name_H-M   'P 1'
#
loop_
_entity.id
_entity.type
_entity.pdbx_description
1 polymer ?
#
loop_
_entity_poly.entity_id
_entity_poly.type
_entity_poly.pdbx_seq_one_letter_code
_entity_poly.pdbx_strand_id
1 'polypeptide(L)'
;MAEDILKLWQRQYHLPREQDSDKRTLRESVHLYRPPRSDLGGIAVALTVIALWATLFVYGLWFVKLPWALKVGETASSWATIAAVFFSLEFLYTGLFITTHDAMHGTIALRNRRLNDFLGQLAISLYAWFDYSVLHRKHWEHHNHTGEPRKDPDFHTGNPHLLVWFTQFMVSYVTLPQFLKIAAWSNLLLAAGAPLANQLLFMTAAPILSAFRLFYYGTYVPHHPEKGHTGAMPWQVSRTSSASRLRSFLTCYHFDLHWEHHRWPYAPWWELPKCRRIARGAALAPQPLPVPGPGPVPAAVGAAVAAPAAAAAAAAAAAASADSAAASPAGSASISSGSSSAPQSSAASLLLGEGVRELLAAGAKELAAASGCGGGGEGGGSCQAELALRQRVLAPAGALA
;
A
#
# COMPACT_ATOMS: atom_id res chain seq x y z
N MET A 1 18.81 -25.61 3.51
CA MET A 1 17.75 -24.87 4.25
C MET A 1 17.27 -23.58 3.57
N ALA A 2 18.13 -22.57 3.36
CA ALA A 2 17.67 -21.23 2.89
C ALA A 2 17.30 -21.16 1.39
N GLU A 3 17.55 -22.23 0.63
CA GLU A 3 17.07 -22.39 -0.74
C GLU A 3 15.75 -23.17 -0.78
N ASP A 4 15.60 -24.14 0.13
CA ASP A 4 14.40 -24.98 0.25
C ASP A 4 13.18 -24.16 0.70
N ILE A 5 13.38 -23.16 1.56
CA ILE A 5 12.29 -22.26 1.99
C ILE A 5 11.78 -21.38 0.83
N LEU A 6 12.66 -20.96 -0.08
CA LEU A 6 12.25 -20.23 -1.30
C LEU A 6 11.55 -21.16 -2.29
N LYS A 7 12.05 -22.40 -2.46
CA LYS A 7 11.38 -23.43 -3.25
C LYS A 7 10.01 -23.84 -2.67
N LEU A 8 9.83 -23.78 -1.34
CA LEU A 8 8.53 -23.99 -0.68
C LEU A 8 7.57 -22.82 -0.93
N TRP A 9 8.06 -21.58 -0.86
CA TRP A 9 7.29 -20.37 -1.13
C TRP A 9 6.84 -20.29 -2.61
N GLN A 10 7.75 -20.57 -3.54
CA GLN A 10 7.48 -20.59 -4.99
C GLN A 10 6.47 -21.66 -5.44
N ARG A 11 6.18 -22.67 -4.62
CA ARG A 11 5.10 -23.65 -4.86
C ARG A 11 3.71 -23.10 -4.52
N GLN A 12 3.64 -22.04 -3.73
CA GLN A 12 2.39 -21.40 -3.30
C GLN A 12 2.09 -20.13 -4.11
N TYR A 13 3.14 -19.47 -4.61
CA TYR A 13 3.07 -18.14 -5.19
C TYR A 13 3.71 -18.08 -6.58
N HIS A 14 2.91 -17.66 -7.56
CA HIS A 14 3.38 -17.38 -8.91
C HIS A 14 3.88 -15.93 -9.00
N LEU A 15 5.08 -15.75 -9.55
CA LEU A 15 5.63 -14.44 -9.89
C LEU A 15 5.42 -14.16 -11.39
N PRO A 16 5.23 -12.89 -11.80
CA PRO A 16 5.28 -12.50 -13.21
C PRO A 16 6.53 -13.02 -13.92
N ARG A 17 6.41 -13.32 -15.21
CA ARG A 17 7.58 -13.59 -16.06
C ARG A 17 8.39 -12.32 -16.28
N GLU A 18 9.60 -12.26 -15.75
CA GLU A 18 10.59 -11.24 -16.05
C GLU A 18 11.13 -11.40 -17.48
N GLN A 19 11.47 -10.29 -18.13
CA GLN A 19 12.23 -10.29 -19.38
C GLN A 19 13.72 -10.14 -19.08
N ASP A 20 14.53 -11.04 -19.63
CA ASP A 20 15.97 -11.18 -19.35
C ASP A 20 16.80 -9.89 -19.61
N SER A 21 16.30 -8.97 -20.42
CA SER A 21 16.96 -7.71 -20.79
C SER A 21 16.65 -6.51 -19.88
N ASP A 22 15.62 -6.57 -19.03
CA ASP A 22 15.21 -5.40 -18.23
C ASP A 22 16.10 -5.24 -16.98
N LYS A 23 17.13 -4.40 -17.10
CA LYS A 23 18.04 -4.06 -16.00
C LYS A 23 17.33 -3.54 -14.74
N ARG A 24 16.13 -2.94 -14.84
CA ARG A 24 15.36 -2.47 -13.67
C ARG A 24 15.00 -3.61 -12.73
N THR A 25 14.91 -4.84 -13.23
CA THR A 25 14.66 -6.02 -12.39
C THR A 25 15.79 -6.33 -11.41
N LEU A 26 17.05 -5.93 -11.66
CA LEU A 26 18.21 -6.40 -10.89
C LEU A 26 18.27 -7.94 -10.74
N ARG A 27 17.90 -8.70 -11.79
CA ARG A 27 17.85 -10.17 -11.80
C ARG A 27 19.10 -10.85 -11.21
N GLU A 28 20.28 -10.35 -11.55
CA GLU A 28 21.56 -10.84 -11.04
C GLU A 28 21.69 -10.71 -9.51
N SER A 29 21.08 -9.68 -8.91
CA SER A 29 21.16 -9.38 -7.48
C SER A 29 20.00 -9.93 -6.64
N VAL A 30 18.95 -10.51 -7.25
CA VAL A 30 17.74 -10.95 -6.53
C VAL A 30 18.06 -11.98 -5.43
N HIS A 31 19.05 -12.85 -5.69
CA HIS A 31 19.46 -13.96 -4.82
C HIS A 31 20.21 -13.54 -3.54
N LEU A 32 20.62 -12.26 -3.45
CA LEU A 32 21.33 -11.68 -2.31
C LEU A 32 20.39 -11.44 -1.11
N TYR A 33 19.09 -11.25 -1.36
CA TYR A 33 18.11 -11.29 -0.29
C TYR A 33 17.75 -12.75 0.03
N ARG A 34 17.68 -13.07 1.32
CA ARG A 34 17.21 -14.37 1.83
C ARG A 34 16.22 -14.14 2.98
N PRO A 35 15.10 -14.88 3.04
CA PRO A 35 14.11 -14.76 4.11
C PRO A 35 14.67 -15.06 5.51
N PRO A 36 13.95 -14.69 6.57
CA PRO A 36 14.28 -15.05 7.95
C PRO A 36 14.53 -16.56 8.14
N ARG A 37 15.56 -16.89 8.93
CA ARG A 37 15.94 -18.27 9.28
C ARG A 37 14.92 -18.98 10.19
N SER A 38 14.04 -18.24 10.85
CA SER A 38 12.98 -18.72 11.74
C SER A 38 11.76 -17.81 11.63
N ASP A 39 10.57 -18.38 11.83
CA ASP A 39 9.27 -17.70 11.78
C ASP A 39 9.00 -16.85 13.05
N LEU A 40 9.76 -17.09 14.13
CA LEU A 40 9.59 -16.41 15.42
C LEU A 40 9.56 -14.87 15.31
N GLY A 41 10.35 -14.30 14.40
CA GLY A 41 10.38 -12.85 14.18
C GLY A 41 9.06 -12.31 13.62
N GLY A 42 8.47 -13.00 12.64
CA GLY A 42 7.20 -12.57 12.04
C GLY A 42 6.02 -12.78 12.97
N ILE A 43 5.99 -13.93 13.66
CA ILE A 43 5.00 -14.22 14.71
C ILE A 43 5.07 -13.17 15.83
N ALA A 44 6.26 -12.81 16.30
CA ALA A 44 6.43 -11.79 17.34
C ALA A 44 5.97 -10.39 16.88
N VAL A 45 6.27 -9.99 15.64
CA VAL A 45 5.80 -8.70 15.08
C VAL A 45 4.27 -8.69 14.97
N ALA A 46 3.67 -9.74 14.40
CA ALA A 46 2.22 -9.85 14.24
C ALA A 46 1.49 -9.80 15.60
N LEU A 47 1.94 -10.59 16.57
CA LEU A 47 1.35 -10.59 17.92
C LEU A 47 1.56 -9.25 18.65
N THR A 48 2.70 -8.58 18.46
CA THR A 48 2.96 -7.26 19.05
C THR A 48 1.99 -6.21 18.50
N VAL A 49 1.79 -6.17 17.17
CA VAL A 49 0.85 -5.25 16.53
C VAL A 49 -0.59 -5.52 16.99
N ILE A 50 -1.02 -6.79 17.00
CA ILE A 50 -2.36 -7.20 17.45
C ILE A 50 -2.59 -6.83 18.93
N ALA A 51 -1.62 -7.09 19.81
CA ALA A 51 -1.72 -6.78 21.23
C ALA A 51 -1.77 -5.27 21.49
N LEU A 52 -0.86 -4.48 20.89
CA LEU A 52 -0.85 -3.03 21.02
C LEU A 52 -2.16 -2.40 20.49
N TRP A 53 -2.64 -2.89 19.33
CA TRP A 53 -3.93 -2.47 18.79
C TRP A 53 -5.07 -2.79 19.77
N ALA A 54 -5.15 -4.02 20.28
CA ALA A 54 -6.25 -4.45 21.14
C ALA A 54 -6.28 -3.68 22.47
N THR A 55 -5.12 -3.48 23.10
CA THR A 55 -4.99 -2.66 24.32
C THR A 55 -5.43 -1.22 24.07
N LEU A 56 -4.98 -0.59 22.97
CA LEU A 56 -5.33 0.80 22.68
C LEU A 56 -6.78 0.97 22.20
N PHE A 57 -7.34 -0.02 21.50
CA PHE A 57 -8.74 -0.06 21.09
C PHE A 57 -9.67 -0.11 22.31
N VAL A 58 -9.39 -1.00 23.26
CA VAL A 58 -10.13 -1.08 24.54
C VAL A 58 -9.96 0.22 25.35
N TYR A 59 -8.76 0.80 25.39
CA TYR A 59 -8.54 2.10 26.04
C TYR A 59 -9.38 3.21 25.39
N GLY A 60 -9.35 3.31 24.05
CA GLY A 60 -10.13 4.27 23.27
C GLY A 60 -11.64 4.10 23.44
N LEU A 61 -12.15 2.87 23.51
CA LEU A 61 -13.58 2.62 23.63
C LEU A 61 -14.17 2.88 25.02
N TRP A 62 -13.50 2.53 26.12
CA TRP A 62 -14.08 2.64 27.47
C TRP A 62 -13.50 3.76 28.34
N PHE A 63 -12.25 4.17 28.13
CA PHE A 63 -11.52 5.06 29.06
C PHE A 63 -11.40 6.50 28.54
N VAL A 64 -11.37 6.72 27.22
CA VAL A 64 -11.41 8.08 26.66
C VAL A 64 -12.82 8.67 26.82
N LYS A 65 -12.92 9.87 27.40
CA LYS A 65 -14.17 10.62 27.60
C LYS A 65 -14.24 11.76 26.59
N LEU A 66 -15.01 11.56 25.52
CA LEU A 66 -15.14 12.54 24.44
C LEU A 66 -16.02 13.72 24.87
N PRO A 67 -15.61 14.99 24.69
CA PRO A 67 -16.31 16.14 25.25
C PRO A 67 -17.74 16.35 24.69
N TRP A 68 -18.08 15.73 23.56
CA TRP A 68 -19.43 15.75 22.98
C TRP A 68 -20.31 14.54 23.37
N ALA A 69 -19.83 13.67 24.27
CA ALA A 69 -20.50 12.43 24.65
C ALA A 69 -20.36 12.07 26.15
N LEU A 70 -20.14 13.09 26.99
CA LEU A 70 -19.99 12.93 28.44
C LEU A 70 -21.31 12.52 29.11
N LYS A 71 -21.23 11.70 30.16
CA LYS A 71 -22.31 11.48 31.12
C LYS A 71 -22.26 12.55 32.22
N VAL A 72 -23.36 12.75 32.92
CA VAL A 72 -23.44 13.69 34.06
C VAL A 72 -22.38 13.34 35.10
N GLY A 73 -21.52 14.30 35.44
CA GLY A 73 -20.41 14.13 36.38
C GLY A 73 -19.09 13.62 35.77
N GLU A 74 -19.03 13.31 34.47
CA GLU A 74 -17.76 12.95 33.81
C GLU A 74 -16.98 14.21 33.37
N THR A 75 -15.66 14.19 33.56
CA THR A 75 -14.73 15.17 32.95
C THR A 75 -14.19 14.62 31.64
N ALA A 76 -14.10 15.47 30.61
CA ALA A 76 -13.53 15.08 29.31
C ALA A 76 -12.04 14.73 29.41
N SER A 77 -11.60 13.77 28.60
CA SER A 77 -10.19 13.56 28.31
C SER A 77 -9.63 14.77 27.55
N SER A 78 -8.35 15.09 27.75
CA SER A 78 -7.74 16.22 27.03
C SER A 78 -7.71 15.97 25.52
N TRP A 79 -7.79 17.03 24.71
CA TRP A 79 -7.64 16.93 23.26
C TRP A 79 -6.32 16.26 22.84
N ALA A 80 -5.24 16.47 23.59
CA ALA A 80 -3.96 15.79 23.38
C ALA A 80 -4.08 14.27 23.60
N THR A 81 -4.80 13.82 24.65
CA THR A 81 -5.10 12.40 24.89
C THR A 81 -5.94 11.82 23.75
N ILE A 82 -7.01 12.51 23.32
CA ILE A 82 -7.89 12.05 22.24
C ILE A 82 -7.11 11.90 20.94
N ALA A 83 -6.31 12.91 20.56
CA ALA A 83 -5.50 12.88 19.36
C ALA A 83 -4.40 11.80 19.42
N ALA A 84 -3.70 11.66 20.55
CA ALA A 84 -2.65 10.66 20.72
C ALA A 84 -3.21 9.23 20.60
N VAL A 85 -4.37 8.94 21.22
CA VAL A 85 -5.05 7.65 21.07
C VAL A 85 -5.53 7.45 19.62
N PHE A 86 -6.16 8.45 19.01
CA PHE A 86 -6.68 8.35 17.65
C PHE A 86 -5.59 8.04 16.62
N PHE A 87 -4.52 8.84 16.56
CA PHE A 87 -3.46 8.64 15.57
C PHE A 87 -2.59 7.40 15.86
N SER A 88 -2.38 7.04 17.14
CA SER A 88 -1.66 5.80 17.46
C SER A 88 -2.49 4.56 17.11
N LEU A 89 -3.81 4.60 17.32
CA LEU A 89 -4.71 3.51 16.96
C LEU A 89 -4.87 3.39 15.44
N GLU A 90 -4.98 4.51 14.73
CA GLU A 90 -4.99 4.58 13.27
C GLU A 90 -3.69 4.04 12.65
N PHE A 91 -2.53 4.36 13.23
CA PHE A 91 -1.25 3.71 12.88
C PHE A 91 -1.25 2.21 13.18
N LEU A 92 -1.83 1.77 14.30
CA LEU A 92 -1.94 0.34 14.61
C LEU A 92 -2.94 -0.41 13.72
N TYR A 93 -4.00 0.24 13.22
CA TYR A 93 -4.83 -0.29 12.13
C TYR A 93 -4.00 -0.48 10.86
N THR A 94 -3.17 0.49 10.49
CA THR A 94 -2.23 0.34 9.35
C THR A 94 -1.35 -0.89 9.58
N GLY A 95 -0.86 -1.09 10.80
CA GLY A 95 -0.15 -2.29 11.23
C GLY A 95 -0.94 -3.60 11.09
N LEU A 96 -2.24 -3.63 11.44
CA LEU A 96 -3.09 -4.82 11.26
C LEU A 96 -3.24 -5.18 9.78
N PHE A 97 -3.44 -4.19 8.90
CA PHE A 97 -3.50 -4.46 7.46
C PHE A 97 -2.16 -4.93 6.92
N ILE A 98 -1.05 -4.29 7.32
CA ILE A 98 0.32 -4.69 6.93
C ILE A 98 0.65 -6.10 7.44
N THR A 99 0.17 -6.48 8.62
CA THR A 99 0.25 -7.86 9.13
C THR A 99 -0.54 -8.81 8.24
N THR A 100 -1.76 -8.43 7.85
CA THR A 100 -2.57 -9.23 6.90
C THR A 100 -1.90 -9.37 5.55
N HIS A 101 -1.33 -8.29 5.01
CA HIS A 101 -0.57 -8.25 3.77
C HIS A 101 0.61 -9.23 3.81
N ASP A 102 1.43 -9.19 4.87
CA ASP A 102 2.54 -10.12 5.03
C ASP A 102 2.05 -11.58 5.16
N ALA A 103 0.86 -11.81 5.72
CA ALA A 103 0.21 -13.12 5.65
C ALA A 103 -0.20 -13.51 4.22
N MET A 104 -0.69 -12.59 3.38
CA MET A 104 -0.97 -12.85 1.97
C MET A 104 0.30 -13.27 1.19
N HIS A 105 1.50 -12.92 1.66
CA HIS A 105 2.79 -13.40 1.13
C HIS A 105 3.38 -14.60 1.89
N GLY A 106 2.73 -15.09 2.93
CA GLY A 106 3.27 -16.17 3.75
C GLY A 106 4.43 -15.77 4.67
N THR A 107 4.77 -14.47 4.77
CA THR A 107 6.01 -13.99 5.39
C THR A 107 5.95 -13.84 6.91
N ILE A 108 4.77 -13.96 7.54
CA ILE A 108 4.67 -14.10 9.01
C ILE A 108 5.28 -15.44 9.45
N ALA A 109 4.85 -16.54 8.80
CA ALA A 109 5.25 -17.89 9.17
C ALA A 109 5.44 -18.80 7.94
N LEU A 110 6.55 -18.59 7.23
CA LEU A 110 6.94 -19.28 5.99
C LEU A 110 7.00 -20.82 6.12
N ARG A 111 7.14 -21.35 7.34
CA ARG A 111 7.25 -22.79 7.63
C ARG A 111 5.93 -23.37 8.15
N ASN A 112 4.98 -22.53 8.58
CA ASN A 112 3.66 -22.94 9.07
C ASN A 112 2.54 -22.10 8.44
N ARG A 113 2.09 -22.53 7.25
CA ARG A 113 1.04 -21.86 6.47
C ARG A 113 -0.25 -21.66 7.26
N ARG A 114 -0.67 -22.63 8.09
CA ARG A 114 -1.90 -22.53 8.90
C ARG A 114 -1.80 -21.41 9.95
N LEU A 115 -0.65 -21.27 10.61
CA LEU A 115 -0.41 -20.19 11.57
C LEU A 115 -0.32 -18.82 10.87
N ASN A 116 0.33 -18.76 9.71
CA ASN A 116 0.40 -17.56 8.88
C ASN A 116 -1.01 -17.05 8.51
N ASP A 117 -1.83 -17.90 7.89
CA ASP A 117 -3.17 -17.52 7.44
C ASP A 117 -4.09 -17.18 8.62
N PHE A 118 -3.98 -17.90 9.74
CA PHE A 118 -4.72 -17.57 10.97
C PHE A 118 -4.36 -16.17 11.50
N LEU A 119 -3.08 -15.81 11.56
CA LEU A 119 -2.65 -14.50 12.04
C LEU A 119 -3.07 -13.37 11.09
N GLY A 120 -3.05 -13.60 9.77
CA GLY A 120 -3.59 -12.67 8.79
C GLY A 120 -5.11 -12.50 8.89
N GLN A 121 -5.85 -13.61 8.95
CA GLN A 121 -7.30 -13.60 9.09
C GLN A 121 -7.74 -12.92 10.39
N LEU A 122 -7.05 -13.18 11.51
CA LEU A 122 -7.28 -12.50 12.78
C LEU A 122 -7.03 -10.98 12.65
N ALA A 123 -5.89 -10.57 12.10
CA ALA A 123 -5.54 -9.16 11.97
C ALA A 123 -6.56 -8.37 11.13
N ILE A 124 -7.06 -8.93 10.02
CA ILE A 124 -8.05 -8.26 9.18
C ILE A 124 -9.49 -8.34 9.73
N SER A 125 -9.81 -9.39 10.50
CA SER A 125 -11.05 -9.43 11.28
C SER A 125 -11.10 -8.28 12.29
N LEU A 126 -10.01 -8.06 13.02
CA LEU A 126 -9.87 -6.93 13.95
C LEU A 126 -9.84 -5.56 13.25
N TYR A 127 -9.31 -5.48 12.02
CA TYR A 127 -9.29 -4.24 11.25
C TYR A 127 -10.72 -3.74 10.95
N ALA A 128 -11.51 -4.55 10.24
CA ALA A 128 -12.90 -4.21 9.89
C ALA A 128 -13.68 -5.42 9.33
N TRP A 129 -13.43 -6.65 9.79
CA TRP A 129 -14.12 -7.86 9.30
C TRP A 129 -14.05 -8.13 7.77
N PHE A 130 -13.05 -7.63 7.05
CA PHE A 130 -12.86 -7.95 5.61
C PHE A 130 -12.67 -9.46 5.39
N ASP A 131 -12.88 -9.92 4.15
CA ASP A 131 -12.59 -11.30 3.76
C ASP A 131 -11.12 -11.47 3.36
N TYR A 132 -10.39 -12.30 4.12
CA TYR A 132 -8.98 -12.60 3.88
C TYR A 132 -8.73 -13.28 2.53
N SER A 133 -9.66 -14.12 2.04
CA SER A 133 -9.51 -14.84 0.76
C SER A 133 -9.72 -13.90 -0.43
N VAL A 134 -10.67 -12.98 -0.35
CA VAL A 134 -10.88 -11.92 -1.36
C VAL A 134 -9.66 -11.02 -1.44
N LEU A 135 -9.15 -10.55 -0.29
CA LEU A 135 -7.93 -9.75 -0.22
C LEU A 135 -6.71 -10.50 -0.76
N HIS A 136 -6.45 -11.72 -0.30
CA HIS A 136 -5.33 -12.55 -0.79
C HIS A 136 -5.43 -12.78 -2.30
N ARG A 137 -6.61 -13.06 -2.85
CA ARG A 137 -6.78 -13.22 -4.31
C ARG A 137 -6.46 -11.91 -5.04
N LYS A 138 -7.08 -10.80 -4.65
CA LYS A 138 -6.91 -9.51 -5.32
C LYS A 138 -5.49 -8.95 -5.19
N HIS A 139 -4.84 -9.12 -4.05
CA HIS A 139 -3.43 -8.73 -3.88
C HIS A 139 -2.51 -9.52 -4.82
N TRP A 140 -2.80 -10.80 -5.08
CA TRP A 140 -2.06 -11.58 -6.07
C TRP A 140 -2.49 -11.31 -7.53
N GLU A 141 -3.71 -10.83 -7.78
CA GLU A 141 -4.09 -10.24 -9.08
C GLU A 141 -3.28 -8.96 -9.35
N HIS A 142 -3.13 -8.08 -8.35
CA HIS A 142 -2.26 -6.89 -8.41
C HIS A 142 -0.78 -7.25 -8.65
N HIS A 143 -0.23 -8.26 -7.96
CA HIS A 143 1.16 -8.71 -8.21
C HIS A 143 1.37 -9.34 -9.59
N ASN A 144 0.38 -10.05 -10.14
CA ASN A 144 0.50 -10.69 -11.46
C ASN A 144 0.26 -9.72 -12.63
N HIS A 145 -0.51 -8.65 -12.41
CA HIS A 145 -0.97 -7.72 -13.45
C HIS A 145 -0.71 -6.25 -13.11
N THR A 146 0.34 -5.94 -12.34
CA THR A 146 0.60 -4.59 -11.79
C THR A 146 0.50 -3.51 -12.88
N GLY A 147 -0.39 -2.53 -12.66
CA GLY A 147 -0.62 -1.44 -13.58
C GLY A 147 -1.22 -1.82 -14.94
N GLU A 148 -1.75 -3.03 -15.13
CA GLU A 148 -2.56 -3.41 -16.30
C GLU A 148 -4.03 -2.99 -16.10
N PRO A 149 -4.56 -2.04 -16.91
CA PRO A 149 -5.93 -1.58 -16.76
C PRO A 149 -6.96 -2.74 -16.83
N ARG A 150 -7.93 -2.72 -15.91
CA ARG A 150 -9.00 -3.72 -15.73
C ARG A 150 -8.57 -5.12 -15.28
N LYS A 151 -7.27 -5.42 -15.16
CA LYS A 151 -6.77 -6.67 -14.55
C LYS A 151 -6.26 -6.44 -13.13
N ASP A 152 -5.52 -5.35 -12.93
CA ASP A 152 -5.10 -4.91 -11.63
C ASP A 152 -6.30 -4.34 -10.84
N PRO A 153 -6.71 -4.93 -9.70
CA PRO A 153 -7.81 -4.41 -8.89
C PRO A 153 -7.47 -3.08 -8.18
N ASP A 154 -6.18 -2.75 -8.11
CA ASP A 154 -5.64 -1.56 -7.45
C ASP A 154 -5.30 -0.43 -8.43
N PHE A 155 -5.31 -0.66 -9.75
CA PHE A 155 -5.00 0.38 -10.74
C PHE A 155 -6.25 1.14 -11.20
N HIS A 156 -6.11 2.43 -11.50
CA HIS A 156 -7.23 3.29 -11.86
C HIS A 156 -7.84 2.94 -13.23
N THR A 157 -9.18 2.90 -13.33
CA THR A 157 -9.88 2.68 -14.62
C THR A 157 -9.95 3.97 -15.45
N GLY A 158 -8.79 4.54 -15.78
CA GLY A 158 -8.64 5.69 -16.68
C GLY A 158 -8.61 7.07 -16.01
N ASN A 159 -9.12 7.23 -14.78
CA ASN A 159 -9.03 8.49 -14.01
C ASN A 159 -8.12 8.35 -12.78
N PRO A 160 -6.86 8.83 -12.82
CA PRO A 160 -5.93 8.74 -11.69
C PRO A 160 -6.20 9.74 -10.56
N HIS A 161 -7.27 10.55 -10.61
CA HIS A 161 -7.54 11.54 -9.57
C HIS A 161 -7.75 10.90 -8.19
N LEU A 162 -6.97 11.35 -7.20
CA LEU A 162 -6.85 10.79 -5.85
C LEU A 162 -8.15 10.26 -5.24
N LEU A 163 -9.20 11.08 -5.19
CA LEU A 163 -10.47 10.71 -4.54
C LEU A 163 -11.28 9.70 -5.36
N VAL A 164 -11.19 9.74 -6.69
CA VAL A 164 -11.89 8.80 -7.59
C VAL A 164 -11.23 7.43 -7.49
N TRP A 165 -9.89 7.40 -7.57
CA TRP A 165 -9.11 6.17 -7.45
C TRP A 165 -9.20 5.57 -6.04
N PHE A 166 -9.18 6.38 -4.96
CA PHE A 166 -9.43 5.88 -3.60
C PHE A 166 -10.83 5.26 -3.46
N THR A 167 -11.86 5.88 -4.05
CA THR A 167 -13.22 5.34 -4.03
C THR A 167 -13.30 4.01 -4.80
N GLN A 168 -12.68 3.93 -5.99
CA GLN A 168 -12.58 2.71 -6.78
C GLN A 168 -11.88 1.59 -5.97
N PHE A 169 -10.75 1.89 -5.34
CA PHE A 169 -10.00 0.97 -4.49
C PHE A 169 -10.86 0.46 -3.33
N MET A 170 -11.50 1.34 -2.56
CA MET A 170 -12.36 0.93 -1.44
C MET A 170 -13.54 0.05 -1.88
N VAL A 171 -14.23 0.41 -2.98
CA VAL A 171 -15.32 -0.39 -3.56
C VAL A 171 -14.81 -1.74 -4.10
N SER A 172 -13.54 -1.84 -4.50
CA SER A 172 -12.88 -3.10 -4.87
C SER A 172 -12.81 -4.10 -3.71
N TYR A 173 -12.78 -3.65 -2.45
CA TYR A 173 -12.48 -4.51 -1.29
C TYR A 173 -13.62 -4.69 -0.27
N VAL A 174 -14.56 -3.73 -0.16
CA VAL A 174 -15.67 -3.86 0.80
C VAL A 174 -16.76 -4.83 0.32
N THR A 175 -17.49 -5.46 1.26
CA THR A 175 -18.60 -6.38 0.94
C THR A 175 -19.81 -6.17 1.84
N LEU A 176 -21.03 -6.49 1.38
CA LEU A 176 -22.23 -6.32 2.22
C LEU A 176 -22.20 -7.17 3.53
N PRO A 177 -21.75 -8.43 3.54
CA PRO A 177 -21.60 -9.21 4.79
C PRO A 177 -20.58 -8.64 5.77
N GLN A 178 -19.61 -7.84 5.31
CA GLN A 178 -18.68 -7.12 6.19
C GLN A 178 -19.41 -6.07 7.03
N PHE A 179 -20.25 -5.24 6.41
CA PHE A 179 -21.02 -4.22 7.13
C PHE A 179 -22.01 -4.84 8.13
N LEU A 180 -22.61 -6.00 7.81
CA LEU A 180 -23.44 -6.75 8.78
C LEU A 180 -22.63 -7.23 10.00
N LYS A 181 -21.41 -7.75 9.80
CA LYS A 181 -20.51 -8.12 10.90
C LYS A 181 -20.10 -6.91 11.76
N ILE A 182 -19.76 -5.78 11.13
CA ILE A 182 -19.43 -4.52 11.84
C ILE A 182 -20.63 -4.02 12.65
N ALA A 183 -21.84 -4.03 12.07
CA ALA A 183 -23.05 -3.59 12.76
C ALA A 183 -23.40 -4.50 13.95
N ALA A 184 -23.31 -5.83 13.80
CA ALA A 184 -23.49 -6.77 14.90
C ALA A 184 -22.46 -6.55 16.01
N TRP A 185 -21.18 -6.39 15.65
CA TRP A 185 -20.10 -6.13 16.61
C TRP A 185 -20.28 -4.79 17.35
N SER A 186 -20.72 -3.74 16.65
CA SER A 186 -21.05 -2.44 17.25
C SER A 186 -22.16 -2.55 18.29
N ASN A 187 -23.22 -3.33 18.02
CA ASN A 187 -24.30 -3.56 18.98
C ASN A 187 -23.84 -4.36 20.21
N LEU A 188 -22.95 -5.35 20.04
CA LEU A 188 -22.32 -6.05 21.16
C LEU A 188 -21.44 -5.11 22.02
N LEU A 189 -20.69 -4.20 21.38
CA LEU A 189 -19.90 -3.18 22.08
C LEU A 189 -20.79 -2.16 22.81
N LEU A 190 -21.92 -1.76 22.24
CA LEU A 190 -22.92 -0.90 22.90
C LEU A 190 -23.51 -1.60 24.14
N ALA A 191 -23.87 -2.88 24.03
CA ALA A 191 -24.34 -3.68 25.16
C ALA A 191 -23.26 -3.86 26.25
N ALA A 192 -21.98 -3.95 25.86
CA ALA A 192 -20.83 -3.92 26.76
C ALA A 192 -20.45 -2.50 27.26
N GLY A 193 -21.27 -1.48 26.99
CA GLY A 193 -21.15 -0.14 27.54
C GLY A 193 -20.15 0.79 26.85
N ALA A 194 -19.54 0.40 25.73
CA ALA A 194 -18.67 1.27 24.92
C ALA A 194 -19.50 2.34 24.19
N PRO A 195 -19.33 3.65 24.47
CA PRO A 195 -20.19 4.69 23.91
C PRO A 195 -20.14 4.75 22.37
N LEU A 196 -21.28 5.02 21.72
CA LEU A 196 -21.36 5.10 20.26
C LEU A 196 -20.38 6.13 19.68
N ALA A 197 -20.19 7.27 20.35
CA ALA A 197 -19.21 8.29 19.92
C ALA A 197 -17.77 7.76 19.87
N ASN A 198 -17.37 6.94 20.85
CA ASN A 198 -16.06 6.30 20.88
C ASN A 198 -15.94 5.25 19.77
N GLN A 199 -16.99 4.49 19.49
CA GLN A 199 -17.01 3.55 18.37
C GLN A 199 -16.90 4.27 17.02
N LEU A 200 -17.66 5.35 16.80
CA LEU A 200 -17.58 6.14 15.56
C LEU A 200 -16.19 6.74 15.35
N LEU A 201 -15.50 7.17 16.41
CA LEU A 201 -14.15 7.72 16.30
C LEU A 201 -13.07 6.62 16.15
N PHE A 202 -13.06 5.64 17.05
CA PHE A 202 -11.97 4.67 17.17
C PHE A 202 -12.19 3.35 16.42
N MET A 203 -13.43 2.99 16.08
CA MET A 203 -13.77 1.79 15.29
C MET A 203 -14.20 2.11 13.85
N THR A 204 -14.64 3.34 13.56
CA THR A 204 -15.04 3.74 12.19
C THR A 204 -14.06 4.73 11.56
N ALA A 205 -13.83 5.90 12.15
CA ALA A 205 -13.00 6.94 11.52
C ALA A 205 -11.50 6.56 11.46
N ALA A 206 -10.95 5.95 12.51
CA ALA A 206 -9.56 5.49 12.54
C ALA A 206 -9.20 4.47 11.44
N PRO A 207 -9.92 3.34 11.23
CA PRO A 207 -9.60 2.42 10.14
C PRO A 207 -9.90 2.98 8.73
N ILE A 208 -10.77 3.98 8.59
CA ILE A 208 -10.98 4.68 7.31
C ILE A 208 -9.75 5.54 6.97
N LEU A 209 -9.22 6.30 7.93
CA LEU A 209 -8.00 7.11 7.72
C LEU A 209 -6.77 6.21 7.47
N SER A 210 -6.66 5.09 8.18
CA SER A 210 -5.65 4.06 7.92
C SER A 210 -5.78 3.48 6.50
N ALA A 211 -7.00 3.23 6.01
CA ALA A 211 -7.21 2.74 4.65
C ALA A 211 -6.76 3.76 3.60
N PHE A 212 -6.98 5.05 3.87
CA PHE A 212 -6.45 6.14 3.06
C PHE A 212 -4.91 6.22 3.11
N ARG A 213 -4.26 6.04 4.28
CA ARG A 213 -2.78 5.94 4.36
C ARG A 213 -2.24 4.78 3.52
N LEU A 214 -2.82 3.60 3.69
CA LEU A 214 -2.44 2.37 2.98
C LEU A 214 -2.54 2.57 1.47
N PHE A 215 -3.69 3.05 0.99
CA PHE A 215 -3.87 3.41 -0.42
C PHE A 215 -2.87 4.49 -0.87
N TYR A 216 -2.69 5.57 -0.11
CA TYR A 216 -1.86 6.69 -0.55
C TYR A 216 -0.39 6.31 -0.73
N TYR A 217 0.20 5.61 0.23
CA TYR A 217 1.62 5.24 0.19
C TYR A 217 1.91 3.87 -0.43
N GLY A 218 0.94 2.96 -0.46
CA GLY A 218 1.06 1.63 -1.04
C GLY A 218 0.54 1.50 -2.47
N THR A 219 -0.43 2.31 -2.89
CA THR A 219 -1.06 2.19 -4.22
C THR A 219 -0.87 3.45 -5.05
N TYR A 220 -1.31 4.61 -4.54
CA TYR A 220 -1.33 5.87 -5.24
C TYR A 220 0.09 6.37 -5.59
N VAL A 221 0.92 6.71 -4.60
CA VAL A 221 2.27 7.25 -4.86
C VAL A 221 3.17 6.26 -5.65
N PRO A 222 3.16 4.94 -5.35
CA PRO A 222 3.91 3.96 -6.14
C PRO A 222 3.51 3.90 -7.62
N HIS A 223 2.20 3.84 -7.93
CA HIS A 223 1.73 3.49 -9.27
C HIS A 223 1.13 4.67 -10.07
N HIS A 224 1.01 5.86 -9.48
CA HIS A 224 0.43 7.03 -10.18
C HIS A 224 1.17 7.31 -11.49
N PRO A 225 0.46 7.44 -12.64
CA PRO A 225 1.09 7.69 -13.94
C PRO A 225 1.84 9.02 -13.95
N GLU A 226 2.87 9.14 -14.79
CA GLU A 226 3.46 10.46 -15.07
C GLU A 226 2.55 11.27 -15.99
N LYS A 227 2.71 12.60 -16.04
CA LYS A 227 1.84 13.46 -16.86
C LYS A 227 2.01 13.11 -18.34
N GLY A 228 0.94 12.62 -18.97
CA GLY A 228 0.96 12.16 -20.35
C GLY A 228 1.33 10.69 -20.55
N HIS A 229 1.61 9.93 -19.48
CA HIS A 229 1.77 8.47 -19.57
C HIS A 229 0.46 7.82 -20.04
N THR A 230 0.58 6.87 -20.97
CA THR A 230 -0.54 6.08 -21.50
C THR A 230 -0.12 4.62 -21.64
N GLY A 231 -1.05 3.70 -21.39
CA GLY A 231 -0.75 2.26 -21.30
C GLY A 231 -0.40 1.80 -19.89
N ALA A 232 0.14 0.58 -19.79
CA ALA A 232 0.36 -0.10 -18.52
C ALA A 232 1.52 0.49 -17.68
N MET A 233 1.47 0.25 -16.37
CA MET A 233 2.49 0.65 -15.37
C MET A 233 3.04 -0.60 -14.64
N PRO A 234 3.83 -1.46 -15.31
CA PRO A 234 4.32 -2.71 -14.72
C PRO A 234 5.25 -2.46 -13.52
N TRP A 235 5.34 -3.41 -12.59
CA TRP A 235 5.99 -3.20 -11.27
C TRP A 235 7.43 -2.67 -11.32
N GLN A 236 8.15 -2.89 -12.43
CA GLN A 236 9.49 -2.34 -12.67
C GLN A 236 9.55 -0.81 -12.73
N VAL A 237 8.41 -0.11 -12.89
CA VAL A 237 8.31 1.37 -12.84
C VAL A 237 7.59 1.90 -11.59
N SER A 238 7.15 1.04 -10.67
CA SER A 238 6.59 1.47 -9.39
C SER A 238 7.61 2.25 -8.58
N ARG A 239 7.19 3.33 -7.91
CA ARG A 239 8.11 4.19 -7.16
C ARG A 239 8.58 3.56 -5.84
N THR A 240 9.79 3.92 -5.44
CA THR A 240 10.33 3.66 -4.10
C THR A 240 10.70 4.96 -3.39
N SER A 241 10.35 5.04 -2.12
CA SER A 241 10.55 6.23 -1.28
C SER A 241 12.03 6.50 -1.00
N SER A 242 12.40 7.78 -1.10
CA SER A 242 13.74 8.27 -0.72
C SER A 242 13.90 8.45 0.80
N ALA A 243 12.83 8.29 1.59
CA ALA A 243 12.78 8.64 3.00
C ALA A 243 13.83 7.92 3.87
N SER A 244 14.13 8.49 5.04
CA SER A 244 14.90 7.82 6.09
C SER A 244 14.09 6.68 6.73
N ARG A 245 14.76 5.64 7.25
CA ARG A 245 14.10 4.41 7.75
C ARG A 245 12.96 4.72 8.73
N LEU A 246 13.19 5.58 9.74
CA LEU A 246 12.16 5.95 10.71
C LEU A 246 10.94 6.63 10.06
N ARG A 247 11.15 7.53 9.08
CA ARG A 247 10.03 8.15 8.35
C ARG A 247 9.26 7.12 7.54
N SER A 248 9.94 6.29 6.76
CA SER A 248 9.34 5.19 5.98
C SER A 248 8.52 4.20 6.85
N PHE A 249 8.96 3.93 8.08
CA PHE A 249 8.17 3.17 9.07
C PHE A 249 6.90 3.94 9.50
N LEU A 250 7.03 5.18 9.96
CA LEU A 250 5.90 6.01 10.41
C LEU A 250 4.92 6.38 9.27
N THR A 251 5.41 6.39 8.02
CA THR A 251 4.64 6.66 6.81
C THR A 251 3.70 5.52 6.47
N CYS A 252 4.21 4.28 6.34
CA CYS A 252 3.39 3.11 6.03
C CYS A 252 4.16 1.79 6.25
N TYR A 253 4.83 1.61 7.40
CA TYR A 253 5.54 0.36 7.74
C TYR A 253 6.54 -0.11 6.65
N HIS A 254 7.30 0.80 6.03
CA HIS A 254 8.18 0.51 4.89
C HIS A 254 7.49 0.07 3.58
N PHE A 255 6.16 0.05 3.50
CA PHE A 255 5.41 -0.23 2.27
C PHE A 255 5.54 0.89 1.22
N ASP A 256 6.10 2.05 1.61
CA ASP A 256 6.59 3.10 0.70
C ASP A 256 7.86 2.68 -0.08
N LEU A 257 8.43 1.51 0.19
CA LEU A 257 9.47 0.83 -0.59
C LEU A 257 8.83 -0.18 -1.57
N HIS A 258 7.84 0.29 -2.34
CA HIS A 258 6.92 -0.59 -3.05
C HIS A 258 7.55 -1.33 -4.23
N TRP A 259 8.57 -0.74 -4.87
CA TRP A 259 9.39 -1.45 -5.86
C TRP A 259 10.14 -2.65 -5.23
N GLU A 260 10.78 -2.44 -4.08
CA GLU A 260 11.45 -3.53 -3.35
C GLU A 260 10.47 -4.60 -2.88
N HIS A 261 9.22 -4.21 -2.59
CA HIS A 261 8.15 -5.13 -2.23
C HIS A 261 7.74 -6.04 -3.42
N HIS A 262 7.45 -5.49 -4.60
CA HIS A 262 7.21 -6.33 -5.80
C HIS A 262 8.43 -7.16 -6.20
N ARG A 263 9.65 -6.65 -5.95
CA ARG A 263 10.87 -7.38 -6.29
C ARG A 263 11.10 -8.60 -5.40
N TRP A 264 10.81 -8.45 -4.11
CA TRP A 264 11.00 -9.48 -3.08
C TRP A 264 9.73 -9.62 -2.23
N PRO A 265 8.61 -10.16 -2.77
CA PRO A 265 7.37 -10.33 -1.99
C PRO A 265 7.54 -11.33 -0.84
N TYR A 266 8.52 -12.23 -0.93
CA TYR A 266 8.97 -13.09 0.17
C TYR A 266 9.82 -12.37 1.25
N ALA A 267 9.95 -11.04 1.18
CA ALA A 267 10.49 -10.20 2.25
C ALA A 267 9.34 -9.57 3.05
N PRO A 268 9.24 -9.83 4.36
CA PRO A 268 8.30 -9.11 5.22
C PRO A 268 8.66 -7.62 5.35
N TRP A 269 7.68 -6.80 5.72
CA TRP A 269 7.80 -5.33 5.68
C TRP A 269 9.04 -4.78 6.42
N TRP A 270 9.41 -5.37 7.57
CA TRP A 270 10.56 -4.93 8.38
C TRP A 270 11.92 -5.20 7.73
N GLU A 271 11.97 -6.10 6.74
CA GLU A 271 13.15 -6.44 5.94
C GLU A 271 13.24 -5.63 4.63
N LEU A 272 12.19 -4.94 4.16
CA LEU A 272 12.25 -4.11 2.95
C LEU A 272 13.39 -3.07 2.95
N PRO A 273 13.78 -2.43 4.08
CA PRO A 273 14.97 -1.57 4.13
C PRO A 273 16.31 -2.27 3.85
N LYS A 274 16.38 -3.61 3.93
CA LYS A 274 17.55 -4.44 3.55
C LYS A 274 17.51 -4.75 2.05
N CYS A 275 16.34 -5.06 1.51
CA CYS A 275 16.08 -5.13 0.07
C CYS A 275 16.52 -3.82 -0.63
N ARG A 276 16.17 -2.65 -0.05
CA ARG A 276 16.62 -1.34 -0.54
C ARG A 276 18.14 -1.14 -0.51
N ARG A 277 18.84 -1.73 0.46
CA ARG A 277 20.33 -1.68 0.50
C ARG A 277 20.95 -2.57 -0.58
N ILE A 278 20.36 -3.73 -0.85
CA ILE A 278 20.78 -4.62 -1.95
C ILE A 278 20.56 -3.92 -3.30
N ALA A 279 19.39 -3.33 -3.52
CA ALA A 279 19.06 -2.61 -4.75
C ALA A 279 20.02 -1.43 -5.01
N ARG A 280 20.30 -0.61 -3.98
CA ARG A 280 21.27 0.50 -4.07
C ARG A 280 22.70 0.01 -4.24
N GLY A 281 23.09 -1.09 -3.60
CA GLY A 281 24.42 -1.70 -3.79
C GLY A 281 24.63 -2.19 -5.22
N ALA A 282 23.63 -2.84 -5.81
CA ALA A 282 23.65 -3.27 -7.20
C ALA A 282 23.71 -2.09 -8.19
N ALA A 283 22.96 -1.01 -7.92
CA ALA A 283 22.97 0.20 -8.74
C ALA A 283 24.29 1.01 -8.65
N LEU A 284 25.07 0.83 -7.57
CA LEU A 284 26.38 1.45 -7.37
C LEU A 284 27.56 0.55 -7.73
N ALA A 285 27.31 -0.74 -8.05
CA ALA A 285 28.35 -1.64 -8.52
C ALA A 285 28.87 -1.18 -9.89
N PRO A 286 30.19 -1.14 -10.13
CA PRO A 286 30.72 -0.85 -11.45
C PRO A 286 30.15 -1.88 -12.44
N GLN A 287 29.47 -1.41 -13.48
CA GLN A 287 29.06 -2.28 -14.57
C GLN A 287 30.32 -2.98 -15.11
N PRO A 288 30.28 -4.30 -15.39
CA PRO A 288 31.39 -4.93 -16.08
C PRO A 288 31.66 -4.16 -17.38
N LEU A 289 32.92 -3.77 -17.60
CA LEU A 289 33.31 -3.11 -18.83
C LEU A 289 32.81 -3.93 -20.02
N PRO A 290 32.27 -3.30 -21.09
CA PRO A 290 31.81 -4.03 -22.24
C PRO A 290 32.97 -4.88 -22.76
N VAL A 291 32.82 -6.21 -22.69
CA VAL A 291 33.82 -7.14 -23.20
C VAL A 291 34.03 -6.77 -24.67
N PRO A 292 35.25 -6.40 -25.10
CA PRO A 292 35.48 -6.04 -26.48
C PRO A 292 35.07 -7.24 -27.33
N GLY A 293 34.08 -7.03 -28.22
CA GLY A 293 33.71 -8.03 -29.22
C GLY A 293 34.94 -8.44 -30.03
N PRO A 294 34.97 -9.65 -30.62
CA PRO A 294 36.13 -10.16 -31.34
C PRO A 294 36.57 -9.14 -32.39
N GLY A 295 37.70 -8.48 -32.11
CA GLY A 295 38.20 -7.39 -32.94
C GLY A 295 38.58 -7.89 -34.33
N PRO A 296 38.47 -7.06 -35.38
CA PRO A 296 38.96 -7.43 -36.70
C PRO A 296 40.44 -7.78 -36.62
N VAL A 297 40.82 -8.92 -37.22
CA VAL A 297 42.20 -9.40 -37.22
C VAL A 297 43.11 -8.35 -37.87
N PRO A 298 44.18 -7.88 -37.19
CA PRO A 298 44.98 -6.78 -37.71
C PRO A 298 45.83 -7.21 -38.91
N ALA A 299 45.70 -6.49 -40.02
CA ALA A 299 46.62 -6.59 -41.15
C ALA A 299 47.96 -5.89 -40.80
N ALA A 300 49.08 -6.52 -41.14
CA ALA A 300 50.40 -6.10 -40.67
C ALA A 300 51.11 -5.09 -41.58
N VAL A 301 51.06 -3.81 -41.20
CA VAL A 301 51.96 -2.70 -41.61
C VAL A 301 52.00 -1.71 -40.44
N GLY A 302 53.07 -1.02 -40.06
CA GLY A 302 54.48 -0.98 -40.48
C GLY A 302 55.17 0.10 -39.62
N ALA A 303 56.46 -0.03 -39.30
CA ALA A 303 57.07 0.76 -38.22
C ALA A 303 57.37 2.23 -38.58
N ALA A 304 57.10 3.14 -37.64
CA ALA A 304 57.64 4.50 -37.59
C ALA A 304 57.92 4.89 -36.13
N VAL A 305 58.99 5.66 -35.88
CA VAL A 305 59.52 5.93 -34.52
C VAL A 305 59.44 7.41 -34.18
N ALA A 306 58.93 7.73 -32.99
CA ALA A 306 59.13 9.03 -32.34
C ALA A 306 59.04 8.89 -30.80
N ALA A 307 59.85 9.67 -30.08
CA ALA A 307 59.88 9.77 -28.61
C ALA A 307 60.35 11.20 -28.21
N PRO A 308 60.45 11.57 -26.92
CA PRO A 308 59.35 12.25 -26.23
C PRO A 308 59.69 13.67 -25.76
N ALA A 309 58.67 14.41 -25.31
CA ALA A 309 58.80 15.71 -24.63
C ALA A 309 57.92 15.76 -23.37
N ALA A 310 58.20 16.68 -22.43
CA ALA A 310 57.74 16.62 -21.04
C ALA A 310 57.25 17.96 -20.47
N ALA A 311 56.89 17.94 -19.16
CA ALA A 311 56.50 19.02 -18.24
C ALA A 311 54.99 19.09 -17.88
N ALA A 312 54.56 19.71 -16.76
CA ALA A 312 54.89 19.56 -15.32
C ALA A 312 54.28 20.72 -14.49
N ALA A 313 53.77 20.43 -13.28
CA ALA A 313 53.24 21.39 -12.27
C ALA A 313 52.04 22.27 -12.75
N ALA A 314 51.27 23.03 -11.94
CA ALA A 314 51.07 23.21 -10.49
C ALA A 314 49.53 23.37 -10.26
N ALA A 315 48.85 23.13 -9.13
CA ALA A 315 49.12 23.27 -7.69
C ALA A 315 48.88 24.69 -7.09
N ALA A 316 47.64 24.91 -6.63
CA ALA A 316 47.17 25.71 -5.47
C ALA A 316 47.38 27.25 -5.34
N ALA A 317 46.25 27.98 -5.31
CA ALA A 317 45.92 29.15 -4.45
C ALA A 317 44.37 29.30 -4.47
N ALA A 318 43.57 29.67 -3.45
CA ALA A 318 43.71 30.51 -2.24
C ALA A 318 43.75 32.03 -2.52
N ALA A 319 43.10 32.93 -1.77
CA ALA A 319 41.94 32.87 -0.85
C ALA A 319 41.48 34.33 -0.51
N ALA A 320 40.31 34.52 0.12
CA ALA A 320 39.79 35.80 0.65
C ALA A 320 39.50 36.89 -0.43
N SER A 321 38.66 37.91 -0.22
CA SER A 321 38.29 38.66 0.99
C SER A 321 36.76 38.86 1.19
N ALA A 322 36.40 39.51 2.29
CA ALA A 322 35.01 39.84 2.66
C ALA A 322 34.91 41.28 3.19
N ASP A 323 33.77 41.94 2.97
CA ASP A 323 33.21 43.07 3.75
C ASP A 323 31.86 43.51 3.13
N SER A 324 31.10 44.45 3.71
CA SER A 324 30.29 44.35 4.95
C SER A 324 29.26 45.51 4.97
N ALA A 325 28.53 45.70 6.08
CA ALA A 325 27.39 46.62 6.30
C ALA A 325 26.14 46.38 5.41
N ALA A 326 24.89 46.29 5.87
CA ALA A 326 24.15 46.76 7.06
C ALA A 326 23.54 48.17 6.95
N ALA A 327 22.23 48.23 6.66
CA ALA A 327 21.34 49.34 7.03
C ALA A 327 19.85 48.92 7.07
N SER A 328 19.14 49.46 8.05
CA SER A 328 17.67 49.58 8.20
C SER A 328 17.45 50.98 8.82
N PRO A 329 16.25 51.62 8.82
CA PRO A 329 14.98 50.99 9.24
C PRO A 329 13.65 51.59 8.69
N ALA A 330 12.54 51.07 9.23
CA ALA A 330 11.29 51.75 9.62
C ALA A 330 10.26 52.23 8.56
N GLY A 331 8.98 51.97 8.88
CA GLY A 331 7.76 52.52 8.25
C GLY A 331 6.48 51.99 8.92
N SER A 332 5.66 52.90 9.49
CA SER A 332 4.32 52.63 10.07
C SER A 332 3.21 52.91 9.01
N ALA A 333 1.87 52.82 9.19
CA ALA A 333 0.92 52.65 10.31
C ALA A 333 -0.49 52.28 9.71
N SER A 334 -1.63 52.03 10.40
CA SER A 334 -1.99 51.41 11.70
C SER A 334 -3.54 51.50 11.93
N ILE A 335 -4.19 50.50 12.58
CA ILE A 335 -5.58 50.56 13.17
C ILE A 335 -6.70 50.54 12.07
N SER A 336 -7.97 50.09 12.20
CA SER A 336 -8.93 49.70 13.27
C SER A 336 -9.81 48.48 12.82
N SER A 337 -10.30 47.54 13.65
CA SER A 337 -11.44 47.49 14.62
C SER A 337 -12.88 47.53 14.04
N GLY A 338 -13.68 46.47 14.29
CA GLY A 338 -15.14 46.39 14.05
C GLY A 338 -15.72 45.04 14.54
N SER A 339 -16.99 44.98 14.98
CA SER A 339 -17.48 43.85 15.82
C SER A 339 -18.89 43.30 15.51
N SER A 340 -19.11 42.06 15.93
CA SER A 340 -20.38 41.47 16.44
C SER A 340 -21.66 41.47 15.59
N SER A 341 -22.16 40.28 15.23
CA SER A 341 -23.47 39.75 15.72
C SER A 341 -23.84 38.39 15.10
N ALA A 342 -24.74 37.66 15.78
CA ALA A 342 -25.41 36.40 15.39
C ALA A 342 -26.58 36.17 16.38
N PRO A 343 -27.49 35.17 16.21
CA PRO A 343 -27.72 34.27 15.06
C PRO A 343 -29.19 34.30 14.56
N GLN A 344 -29.53 33.56 13.50
CA GLN A 344 -30.89 33.05 13.24
C GLN A 344 -30.84 31.62 12.66
N SER A 345 -31.97 30.91 12.71
CA SER A 345 -32.07 29.46 12.43
C SER A 345 -33.24 29.13 11.48
N SER A 346 -33.06 28.18 10.57
CA SER A 346 -34.10 27.21 10.17
C SER A 346 -33.62 26.15 9.15
N ALA A 347 -34.35 25.03 9.11
CA ALA A 347 -34.53 24.09 7.99
C ALA A 347 -33.35 23.77 7.05
N ALA A 348 -32.58 22.72 7.36
CA ALA A 348 -31.66 22.10 6.41
C ALA A 348 -32.38 21.07 5.49
N SER A 349 -32.93 21.54 4.36
CA SER A 349 -33.44 20.66 3.30
C SER A 349 -32.31 20.02 2.48
N LEU A 350 -32.34 18.69 2.31
CA LEU A 350 -31.35 17.94 1.53
C LEU A 350 -31.50 18.15 0.01
N LEU A 351 -30.92 19.25 -0.49
CA LEU A 351 -30.71 19.45 -1.92
C LEU A 351 -29.47 18.69 -2.41
N LEU A 352 -29.67 17.47 -2.90
CA LEU A 352 -28.69 16.77 -3.73
C LEU A 352 -28.50 17.56 -5.03
N GLY A 353 -27.31 18.14 -5.22
CA GLY A 353 -26.94 18.89 -6.42
C GLY A 353 -27.01 18.03 -7.69
N GLU A 354 -27.25 18.68 -8.83
CA GLU A 354 -27.67 18.03 -10.08
C GLU A 354 -26.68 16.97 -10.58
N GLY A 355 -25.36 17.22 -10.49
CA GLY A 355 -24.34 16.24 -10.86
C GLY A 355 -24.39 14.92 -10.06
N VAL A 356 -24.95 14.90 -8.85
CA VAL A 356 -25.18 13.65 -8.10
C VAL A 356 -26.37 12.88 -8.66
N ARG A 357 -27.40 13.58 -9.15
CA ARG A 357 -28.54 12.97 -9.85
C ARG A 357 -28.11 12.39 -11.21
N GLU A 358 -27.23 13.09 -11.93
CA GLU A 358 -26.65 12.59 -13.19
C GLU A 358 -25.79 11.35 -12.99
N LEU A 359 -24.93 11.31 -11.96
CA LEU A 359 -24.15 10.11 -11.63
C LEU A 359 -25.03 8.89 -11.30
N LEU A 360 -26.12 9.09 -10.55
CA LEU A 360 -27.08 8.03 -10.24
C LEU A 360 -27.85 7.56 -11.49
N ALA A 361 -28.23 8.49 -12.37
CA ALA A 361 -28.87 8.17 -13.64
C ALA A 361 -27.94 7.40 -14.60
N ALA A 362 -26.65 7.73 -14.62
CA ALA A 362 -25.64 7.01 -15.40
C ALA A 362 -25.44 5.57 -14.90
N GLY A 363 -25.25 5.38 -13.58
CA GLY A 363 -25.08 4.04 -12.98
C GLY A 363 -26.31 3.14 -13.15
N ALA A 364 -27.53 3.70 -13.09
CA ALA A 364 -28.76 2.97 -13.40
C ALA A 364 -28.81 2.49 -14.86
N LYS A 365 -28.23 3.26 -15.80
CA LYS A 365 -28.16 2.92 -17.23
C LYS A 365 -27.19 1.78 -17.52
N GLU A 366 -26.05 1.71 -16.82
CA GLU A 366 -25.13 0.57 -16.92
C GLU A 366 -25.74 -0.71 -16.33
N LEU A 367 -26.47 -0.64 -15.21
CA LEU A 367 -27.17 -1.82 -14.66
C LEU A 367 -28.26 -2.36 -15.61
N ALA A 368 -28.96 -1.48 -16.32
CA ALA A 368 -29.92 -1.89 -17.35
C ALA A 368 -29.22 -2.55 -18.56
N ALA A 369 -28.06 -2.05 -18.98
CA ALA A 369 -27.27 -2.67 -20.04
C ALA A 369 -26.72 -4.05 -19.64
N ALA A 370 -26.28 -4.20 -18.38
CA ALA A 370 -25.77 -5.46 -17.84
C ALA A 370 -26.84 -6.57 -17.65
N SER A 371 -28.12 -6.20 -17.66
CA SER A 371 -29.26 -7.15 -17.55
C SER A 371 -29.94 -7.46 -18.89
N GLY A 372 -29.59 -6.74 -19.96
CA GLY A 372 -30.17 -6.89 -21.31
C GLY A 372 -29.56 -8.01 -22.15
N CYS A 373 -29.66 -9.27 -21.71
CA CYS A 373 -29.24 -10.43 -22.50
C CYS A 373 -30.44 -11.32 -22.86
N GLY A 374 -31.05 -11.10 -24.03
CA GLY A 374 -32.22 -11.87 -24.46
C GLY A 374 -32.56 -11.76 -25.96
N GLY A 375 -32.36 -12.86 -26.68
CA GLY A 375 -33.05 -13.16 -27.95
C GLY A 375 -32.34 -12.80 -29.26
N GLY A 376 -31.92 -13.83 -30.02
CA GLY A 376 -31.62 -13.75 -31.45
C GLY A 376 -30.31 -14.38 -31.89
N GLY A 377 -30.38 -15.36 -32.80
CA GLY A 377 -29.22 -15.95 -33.49
C GLY A 377 -28.94 -17.42 -33.12
N GLU A 378 -28.89 -18.29 -34.13
CA GLU A 378 -28.72 -19.74 -34.00
C GLU A 378 -27.27 -20.12 -33.61
N GLY A 379 -27.11 -21.11 -32.71
CA GLY A 379 -25.76 -21.54 -32.26
C GLY A 379 -25.73 -22.57 -31.12
N GLY A 380 -26.79 -23.37 -30.95
CA GLY A 380 -26.91 -24.29 -29.81
C GLY A 380 -26.00 -25.52 -29.90
N GLY A 381 -24.79 -25.46 -29.32
CA GLY A 381 -23.89 -26.62 -29.28
C GLY A 381 -22.81 -26.61 -28.18
N SER A 382 -22.09 -25.51 -27.97
CA SER A 382 -20.88 -25.50 -27.13
C SER A 382 -21.12 -25.19 -25.64
N CYS A 383 -22.12 -24.36 -25.31
CA CYS A 383 -22.21 -23.71 -24.00
C CYS A 383 -22.43 -24.68 -22.80
N GLN A 384 -23.15 -25.80 -22.98
CA GLN A 384 -23.37 -26.74 -21.88
C GLN A 384 -22.11 -27.56 -21.51
N ALA A 385 -21.18 -27.78 -22.45
CA ALA A 385 -19.95 -28.52 -22.17
C ALA A 385 -19.02 -27.74 -21.21
N GLU A 386 -18.95 -26.41 -21.33
CA GLU A 386 -18.07 -25.60 -20.48
C GLU A 386 -18.60 -25.44 -19.04
N LEU A 387 -19.92 -25.34 -18.85
CA LEU A 387 -20.52 -25.34 -17.50
C LEU A 387 -20.28 -26.67 -16.77
N ALA A 388 -20.46 -27.81 -17.45
CA ALA A 388 -20.23 -29.13 -16.87
C ALA A 388 -18.78 -29.35 -16.43
N LEU A 389 -17.81 -28.76 -17.15
CA LEU A 389 -16.40 -28.84 -16.79
C LEU A 389 -16.07 -27.97 -15.56
N ARG A 390 -16.64 -26.75 -15.47
CA ARG A 390 -16.40 -25.83 -14.33
C ARG A 390 -16.94 -26.33 -13.00
N GLN A 391 -18.06 -27.08 -12.98
CA GLN A 391 -18.63 -27.60 -11.73
C GLN A 391 -17.78 -28.70 -11.07
N ARG A 392 -16.85 -29.35 -11.78
CA ARG A 392 -15.97 -30.39 -11.20
C ARG A 392 -14.75 -29.87 -10.43
N VAL A 393 -14.54 -28.55 -10.37
CA VAL A 393 -13.38 -27.93 -9.69
C VAL A 393 -13.75 -27.37 -8.29
N LEU A 394 -15.02 -27.39 -7.90
CA LEU A 394 -15.53 -26.83 -6.64
C LEU A 394 -16.26 -27.88 -5.78
N ALA A 395 -15.55 -28.94 -5.39
CA ALA A 395 -15.98 -29.89 -4.37
C ALA A 395 -14.98 -29.89 -3.19
N PRO A 396 -15.42 -29.64 -1.93
CA PRO A 396 -14.51 -29.67 -0.79
C PRO A 396 -14.16 -31.12 -0.42
N ALA A 397 -12.86 -31.45 -0.39
CA ALA A 397 -12.37 -32.74 0.07
C ALA A 397 -12.51 -32.85 1.60
N GLY A 398 -13.65 -33.39 2.07
CA GLY A 398 -14.02 -33.33 3.48
C GLY A 398 -15.02 -34.37 3.97
N ALA A 399 -15.13 -35.54 3.31
CA ALA A 399 -15.92 -36.67 3.82
C ALA A 399 -15.44 -38.01 3.24
N LEU A 400 -14.62 -38.75 3.98
CA LEU A 400 -14.53 -40.21 3.93
C LEU A 400 -14.31 -40.73 5.35
N ALA A 401 -15.01 -41.80 5.69
CA ALA A 401 -14.79 -42.69 6.82
C ALA A 401 -14.35 -44.06 6.28
#